data_AF-A0A947ATC2-F1
#
_entry.id   AF-A0A947ATC2-F1
#
_cell.length_a   1.000
_cell.length_b   1.000
_cell.length_c   1.000
_cell.angle_alpha   90.00
_cell.angle_beta   90.00
_cell.angle_gamma   90.00
#
_symmetry.space_group_name_H-M   'P 1'
#
loop_
_entity.id
_entity.type
_entity.pdbx_description
1 polymer ?
#
loop_
_entity_poly.entity_id
_entity_poly.type
_entity_poly.pdbx_seq_one_letter_code
_entity_poly.pdbx_strand_id
1 'polypeptide(L)'
;MAHHIEHAVYNRLTERLNRFPQGAPPSKLLAKILQMLMSNREAELVSLLPIKPFTAQQAERAWGLSQKETRRILDTLAKRAVLVDIYQEEEIQYVLPPPMAGFFEFSLMRVRQDIDQKVLSEL
;
A
#
# COMPACT_ATOMS: atom_id res chain seq x y z
N MET A 1 20.37 1.82 14.28
CA MET A 1 19.19 2.69 14.52
C MET A 1 18.22 2.73 13.33
N ALA A 2 18.69 2.91 12.09
CA ALA A 2 17.82 2.87 10.89
C ALA A 2 16.99 1.57 10.76
N HIS A 3 17.61 0.40 10.95
CA HIS A 3 16.93 -0.90 10.89
C HIS A 3 15.73 -1.03 11.87
N HIS A 4 15.79 -0.43 13.06
CA HIS A 4 14.67 -0.49 14.02
C HIS A 4 13.51 0.44 13.65
N ILE A 5 13.82 1.59 13.03
CA ILE A 5 12.82 2.53 12.54
C ILE A 5 12.06 1.92 11.36
N GLU A 6 12.77 1.24 10.47
CA GLU A 6 12.16 0.52 9.34
C GLU A 6 11.17 -0.54 9.82
N HIS A 7 11.58 -1.39 10.76
CA HIS A 7 10.67 -2.38 11.36
C HIS A 7 9.42 -1.71 11.99
N ALA A 8 9.57 -0.56 12.65
CA ALA A 8 8.43 0.14 13.25
C ALA A 8 7.42 0.66 12.21
N VAL A 9 7.87 1.13 11.04
CA VAL A 9 6.99 1.63 9.97
C VAL A 9 6.15 0.48 9.39
N TYR A 10 6.77 -0.64 9.03
CA TYR A 10 6.05 -1.78 8.46
C TYR A 10 5.16 -2.49 9.50
N ASN A 11 5.48 -2.39 10.79
CA ASN A 11 4.60 -2.86 11.86
C ASN A 11 3.30 -2.05 11.90
N ARG A 12 3.35 -0.71 11.82
CA ARG A 12 2.15 0.14 11.76
C ARG A 12 1.31 -0.14 10.51
N LEU A 13 1.96 -0.36 9.37
CA LEU A 13 1.26 -0.77 8.14
C LEU A 13 0.60 -2.15 8.30
N THR A 14 1.26 -3.09 8.95
CA THR A 14 0.72 -4.43 9.25
C THR A 14 -0.48 -4.34 10.20
N GLU A 15 -0.40 -3.52 11.25
CA GLU A 15 -1.54 -3.26 12.14
C GLU A 15 -2.72 -2.65 11.39
N ARG A 16 -2.44 -1.75 10.43
CA ARG A 16 -3.45 -1.17 9.56
C ARG A 16 -4.12 -2.23 8.69
N LEU A 17 -3.34 -3.09 8.04
CA LEU A 17 -3.83 -4.21 7.24
C LEU A 17 -4.65 -5.21 8.07
N ASN A 18 -4.29 -5.40 9.34
CA ASN A 18 -5.05 -6.26 10.26
C ASN A 18 -6.42 -5.70 10.67
N ARG A 19 -6.81 -4.51 10.21
CA ARG A 19 -8.19 -4.01 10.34
C ARG A 19 -9.15 -4.65 9.33
N PHE A 20 -8.65 -5.32 8.29
CA PHE A 20 -9.48 -6.16 7.44
C PHE A 20 -9.86 -7.45 8.17
N PRO A 21 -11.10 -7.96 8.02
CA PRO A 21 -11.53 -9.20 8.68
C PRO A 21 -10.63 -10.41 8.41
N GLN A 22 -10.01 -10.46 7.23
CA GLN A 22 -9.08 -11.52 6.81
C GLN A 22 -7.76 -11.47 7.59
N GLY A 23 -7.31 -10.26 7.95
CA GLY A 23 -6.03 -10.03 8.61
C GLY A 23 -4.81 -10.48 7.80
N ALA A 24 -3.63 -10.16 8.32
CA ALA A 24 -2.34 -10.67 7.89
C ALA A 24 -1.44 -10.79 9.13
N PRO A 25 -1.24 -11.99 9.68
CA PRO A 25 -0.42 -12.18 10.87
C PRO A 25 0.96 -11.53 10.69
N PRO A 26 1.41 -10.69 11.65
CA PRO A 26 2.73 -10.08 11.56
C PRO A 26 3.81 -11.14 11.41
N SER A 27 4.61 -11.03 10.36
CA SER A 27 5.71 -11.95 10.09
C SER A 27 6.88 -11.21 9.45
N LYS A 28 8.09 -11.77 9.62
CA LYS A 28 9.29 -11.24 8.94
C LYS A 28 9.13 -11.27 7.42
N LEU A 29 8.42 -12.28 6.90
CA LEU A 29 8.12 -12.42 5.48
C LEU A 29 7.22 -11.29 4.99
N LEU A 30 6.09 -11.04 5.67
CA LEU A 30 5.20 -9.94 5.33
C LEU A 30 5.91 -8.59 5.37
N ALA A 31 6.74 -8.33 6.38
CA ALA A 31 7.52 -7.10 6.46
C ALA A 31 8.48 -6.93 5.26
N LYS A 32 9.13 -8.02 4.82
CA LYS A 32 9.99 -8.00 3.62
C LYS A 32 9.18 -7.76 2.34
N ILE A 33 8.03 -8.40 2.19
CA ILE A 33 7.12 -8.18 1.05
C ILE A 33 6.74 -6.69 0.99
N LEU A 34 6.29 -6.12 2.11
CA LEU A 34 5.93 -4.69 2.16
C LEU A 34 7.12 -3.78 1.84
N GLN A 35 8.34 -4.09 2.32
CA GLN A 35 9.57 -3.36 1.98
C GLN A 35 9.92 -3.39 0.49
N MET A 36 9.66 -4.50 -0.20
CA MET A 36 9.87 -4.58 -1.64
C MET A 36 8.80 -3.82 -2.42
N LEU A 37 7.57 -3.79 -1.92
CA LEU A 37 6.45 -3.17 -2.61
C LEU A 37 6.42 -1.65 -2.47
N MET A 38 6.98 -1.08 -1.41
CA MET A 38 6.93 0.36 -1.14
C MET A 38 8.09 0.86 -0.30
N SER A 39 8.45 2.13 -0.50
CA SER A 39 9.43 2.82 0.35
C SER A 39 8.89 3.05 1.76
N ASN A 40 9.79 3.34 2.72
CA ASN A 40 9.39 3.70 4.10
C ASN A 40 8.39 4.87 4.12
N ARG A 41 8.60 5.89 3.27
CA ARG A 41 7.71 7.05 3.18
C ARG A 41 6.32 6.67 2.67
N GLU A 42 6.25 5.81 1.66
CA GLU A 42 4.98 5.32 1.13
C GLU A 42 4.25 4.44 2.14
N ALA A 43 4.96 3.57 2.86
CA ALA A 43 4.39 2.74 3.92
C ALA A 43 3.77 3.58 5.04
N GLU A 44 4.42 4.67 5.45
CA GLU A 44 3.83 5.62 6.41
C GLU A 44 2.55 6.25 5.86
N LEU A 45 2.57 6.74 4.61
CA LEU A 45 1.40 7.36 3.99
C LEU A 45 0.24 6.37 3.87
N VAL A 46 0.50 5.14 3.44
CA VAL A 46 -0.52 4.08 3.32
C VAL A 46 -1.08 3.70 4.69
N SER A 47 -0.27 3.69 5.74
CA SER A 47 -0.76 3.37 7.10
C SER A 47 -1.81 4.37 7.62
N LEU A 48 -1.85 5.59 7.07
CA LEU A 48 -2.81 6.64 7.42
C LEU A 48 -4.10 6.59 6.59
N LEU A 49 -4.10 5.93 5.43
CA LEU A 49 -5.23 5.89 4.50
C LEU A 49 -6.42 5.09 5.05
N PRO A 50 -7.67 5.46 4.72
CA PRO A 50 -8.85 4.68 5.07
C PRO A 50 -8.77 3.22 4.58
N ILE A 51 -9.39 2.31 5.35
CA ILE A 51 -9.48 0.88 5.00
C ILE A 51 -10.59 0.62 3.97
N LYS A 52 -11.65 1.43 4.01
CA LYS A 52 -12.74 1.42 3.01
C LYS A 52 -12.33 2.25 1.80
N PRO A 53 -12.97 2.07 0.62
CA PRO A 53 -12.80 2.95 -0.52
C PRO A 53 -12.87 4.42 -0.11
N PHE A 54 -11.93 5.22 -0.62
CA PHE A 54 -11.77 6.61 -0.24
C PHE A 54 -11.42 7.50 -1.43
N THR A 55 -11.77 8.78 -1.36
CA THR A 55 -11.46 9.76 -2.41
C THR A 55 -10.08 10.37 -2.23
N ALA A 56 -9.53 10.96 -3.29
CA ALA A 56 -8.29 11.74 -3.20
C ALA A 56 -8.38 12.87 -2.14
N GLN A 57 -9.57 13.45 -1.92
CA GLN A 57 -9.77 14.48 -0.91
C GLN A 57 -9.65 13.93 0.52
N GLN A 58 -10.09 12.70 0.77
CA GLN A 58 -9.92 12.07 2.08
C GLN A 58 -8.45 11.76 2.36
N ALA A 59 -7.69 11.32 1.35
CA ALA A 59 -6.24 11.13 1.46
C ALA A 59 -5.50 12.45 1.69
N GLU A 60 -5.89 13.52 1.00
CA GLU A 60 -5.33 14.87 1.17
C GLU A 60 -5.42 15.33 2.62
N ARG A 61 -6.61 15.16 3.24
CA ARG A 61 -6.84 15.48 4.65
C ARG A 61 -6.02 14.60 5.60
N ALA A 62 -5.85 13.31 5.27
CA ALA A 62 -5.05 12.39 6.07
C ALA A 62 -3.55 12.70 6.02
N TRP A 63 -3.06 13.24 4.90
CA TRP A 63 -1.64 13.51 4.68
C TRP A 63 -1.23 14.97 4.92
N GLY A 64 -2.17 15.91 4.88
CA GLY A 64 -1.87 17.34 4.95
C GLY A 64 -1.07 17.87 3.74
N LEU A 65 -1.22 17.23 2.58
CA LEU A 65 -0.54 17.60 1.33
C LEU A 65 -1.47 18.36 0.40
N SER A 66 -0.93 18.92 -0.69
CA SER A 66 -1.77 19.51 -1.74
C SER A 66 -2.55 18.42 -2.50
N GLN A 67 -3.72 18.76 -3.04
CA GLN A 67 -4.48 17.85 -3.89
C GLN A 67 -3.66 17.28 -5.07
N LYS A 68 -2.84 18.11 -5.72
CA LYS A 68 -2.00 17.69 -6.85
C LYS A 68 -0.94 16.67 -6.43
N GLU A 69 -0.28 16.91 -5.30
CA GLU A 69 0.72 15.99 -4.76
C GLU A 69 0.08 14.68 -4.28
N THR A 70 -1.05 14.79 -3.59
CA THR A 70 -1.86 13.65 -3.13
C THR A 70 -2.23 12.74 -4.30
N ARG A 71 -2.80 13.29 -5.38
CA ARG A 71 -3.16 12.51 -6.58
C ARG A 71 -1.94 11.85 -7.21
N ARG A 72 -0.82 12.57 -7.34
CA ARG A 72 0.41 12.00 -7.89
C ARG A 72 0.88 10.77 -7.10
N ILE A 73 0.83 10.82 -5.77
CA ILE A 73 1.22 9.70 -4.90
C ILE A 73 0.24 8.53 -5.06
N LEU A 74 -1.07 8.80 -5.00
CA LEU A 74 -2.10 7.77 -5.18
C LEU A 74 -1.98 7.06 -6.53
N ASP A 75 -1.82 7.82 -7.62
CA ASP A 75 -1.63 7.28 -8.97
C ASP A 75 -0.37 6.43 -9.07
N THR A 76 0.71 6.82 -8.37
CA THR A 76 1.96 6.06 -8.36
C THR A 76 1.78 4.72 -7.64
N LEU A 77 1.09 4.73 -6.49
CA LEU A 77 0.77 3.52 -5.73
C LEU A 77 -0.18 2.60 -6.52
N ALA A 78 -1.17 3.17 -7.22
CA ALA A 78 -2.10 2.42 -8.05
C ALA A 78 -1.42 1.81 -9.30
N LYS A 79 -0.55 2.56 -9.98
CA LYS A 79 0.26 2.03 -11.10
C LYS A 79 1.09 0.82 -10.72
N ARG A 80 1.55 0.77 -9.47
CA ARG A 80 2.32 -0.31 -8.85
C ARG A 80 1.46 -1.41 -8.22
N ALA A 81 0.13 -1.33 -8.36
CA ALA A 81 -0.85 -2.22 -7.77
C ALA A 81 -0.74 -2.37 -6.23
N VAL A 82 -0.24 -1.33 -5.56
CA VAL A 82 -0.28 -1.22 -4.09
C VAL A 82 -1.67 -0.75 -3.64
N LEU A 83 -2.29 0.13 -4.43
CA LEU A 83 -3.68 0.53 -4.30
C LEU A 83 -4.45 0.07 -5.54
N VAL A 84 -5.76 -0.07 -5.40
CA VAL A 84 -6.69 -0.24 -6.52
C VAL A 84 -7.49 1.06 -6.66
N ASP A 85 -7.44 1.66 -7.85
CA ASP A 85 -8.32 2.75 -8.25
C ASP A 85 -9.61 2.20 -8.86
N ILE A 86 -10.74 2.75 -8.42
CA ILE A 86 -12.09 2.35 -8.81
C ILE A 86 -12.78 3.61 -9.33
N TYR A 87 -13.25 3.56 -10.58
CA TYR A 87 -14.10 4.61 -11.11
C TYR A 87 -15.57 4.28 -10.82
N GLN A 88 -16.19 5.07 -9.96
CA GLN A 88 -17.58 4.89 -9.52
C GLN A 88 -18.19 6.25 -9.23
N GLU A 89 -19.49 6.43 -9.51
CA GLU A 89 -20.22 7.68 -9.20
C GLU A 89 -19.54 8.95 -9.76
N GLU A 90 -19.01 8.84 -10.98
CA GLU A 90 -18.28 9.91 -11.69
C GLU A 90 -16.98 10.38 -11.01
N GLU A 91 -16.51 9.68 -9.97
CA GLU A 91 -15.27 9.96 -9.25
C GLU A 91 -14.32 8.76 -9.18
N ILE A 92 -13.04 9.03 -8.94
CA ILE A 92 -12.04 8.00 -8.67
C ILE A 92 -11.93 7.82 -7.16
N GLN A 93 -12.21 6.60 -6.72
CA GLN A 93 -11.96 6.13 -5.37
C GLN A 93 -10.74 5.19 -5.37
N TYR A 94 -10.07 5.11 -4.24
CA TYR A 94 -8.91 4.25 -4.03
C TYR A 94 -9.20 3.32 -2.86
N VAL A 95 -8.66 2.12 -2.91
CA VAL A 95 -8.75 1.18 -1.80
C VAL A 95 -7.44 0.40 -1.66
N LEU A 96 -7.03 0.19 -0.41
CA LEU A 96 -5.98 -0.76 -0.11
C LEU A 96 -6.58 -2.17 -0.29
N PRO A 97 -6.06 -3.01 -1.21
CA PRO A 97 -6.60 -4.35 -1.37
C PRO A 97 -6.51 -5.09 -0.02
N PRO A 98 -7.58 -5.79 0.40
CA PRO A 98 -7.52 -6.60 1.61
C PRO A 98 -6.38 -7.61 1.49
N PRO A 99 -5.74 -7.99 2.61
CA PRO A 99 -4.78 -9.08 2.65
C PRO A 99 -5.52 -10.41 2.44
N MET A 100 -5.96 -10.65 1.21
CA MET A 100 -6.35 -11.98 0.75
C MET A 100 -5.05 -12.75 0.47
N ALA A 101 -5.07 -14.07 0.61
CA ALA A 101 -3.95 -14.90 0.15
C ALA A 101 -3.59 -14.45 -1.29
N GLY A 102 -2.34 -14.05 -1.50
CA GLY A 102 -1.91 -13.50 -2.79
C GLY A 102 -2.17 -12.00 -3.02
N PHE A 103 -2.44 -11.15 -2.02
CA PHE A 103 -2.65 -9.70 -2.29
C PHE A 103 -1.44 -9.04 -2.98
N PHE A 104 -0.22 -9.55 -2.75
CA PHE A 104 0.96 -9.08 -3.47
C PHE A 104 1.03 -9.59 -4.90
N GLU A 105 0.26 -10.63 -5.29
CA GLU A 105 0.15 -11.10 -6.67
C GLU A 105 -0.42 -10.02 -7.58
N PHE A 106 -1.25 -9.09 -7.06
CA PHE A 106 -1.67 -7.90 -7.81
C PHE A 106 -0.47 -7.10 -8.31
N SER A 107 0.63 -7.04 -7.54
CA SER A 107 1.87 -6.38 -7.97
C SER A 107 2.66 -7.16 -9.03
N LEU A 108 2.39 -8.47 -9.17
CA LEU A 108 2.94 -9.35 -10.21
C LEU A 108 2.09 -9.37 -11.49
N MET A 109 0.82 -8.92 -11.44
CA MET A 109 -0.06 -8.87 -12.62
C MET A 109 0.40 -7.89 -13.71
N ARG A 110 1.35 -6.99 -13.41
CA ARG A 110 1.93 -6.06 -14.37
C ARG A 110 3.45 -6.19 -14.37
N VAL A 111 4.03 -6.39 -15.56
CA VAL A 111 5.49 -6.43 -15.73
C VAL A 111 6.06 -5.04 -15.49
N ARG A 112 7.04 -4.91 -14.59
CA ARG A 112 7.66 -3.65 -14.16
C ARG A 112 9.11 -3.87 -13.77
N GLN A 113 9.93 -2.82 -13.84
CA GLN A 113 11.39 -2.91 -13.70
C GLN A 113 11.92 -2.35 -12.37
N ASP A 114 11.05 -1.85 -11.50
CA ASP A 114 11.40 -1.18 -10.25
C ASP A 114 11.39 -2.12 -9.02
N ILE A 115 11.06 -3.40 -9.20
CA ILE A 115 11.13 -4.46 -8.18
C ILE A 115 11.68 -5.76 -8.78
N ASP A 116 12.33 -6.58 -7.96
CA ASP A 116 12.74 -7.94 -8.37
C ASP A 116 11.53 -8.88 -8.35
N GLN A 117 10.82 -8.95 -9.46
CA GLN A 117 9.60 -9.76 -9.59
C GLN A 117 9.85 -11.26 -9.45
N LYS A 118 11.06 -11.73 -9.81
CA LYS A 118 11.41 -13.14 -9.66
C LYS A 118 11.52 -13.50 -8.18
N VAL A 119 12.27 -12.72 -7.42
CA VAL A 119 12.38 -12.92 -5.97
C VAL A 119 11.00 -12.84 -5.33
N LEU A 120 10.18 -11.84 -5.68
CA LEU A 120 8.84 -11.70 -5.12
C LEU A 120 7.92 -12.90 -5.44
N SER A 121 8.09 -13.57 -6.59
CA SER A 121 7.31 -14.75 -6.98
C SER A 121 7.70 -16.05 -6.26
N GLU A 122 8.86 -16.08 -5.60
CA GLU A 122 9.41 -17.25 -4.91
C GLU A 122 9.15 -17.21 -3.38
N LEU A 123 8.46 -16.17 -2.89
CA LEU A 123 8.14 -15.93 -1.48
C LEU A 123 6.76 -16.45 -1.08
#